data_AF-A0A3D2HWP6-F1
#
_entry.id   AF-A0A3D2HWP6-F1
#
_cell.length_a   1.000
_cell.length_b   1.000
_cell.length_c   1.000
_cell.angle_alpha   90.00
_cell.angle_beta   90.00
_cell.angle_gamma   90.00
#
_symmetry.space_group_name_H-M   'P 1'
#
loop_
_entity.id
_entity.type
_entity.pdbx_description
1 polymer ?
#
loop_
_entity_poly.entity_id
_entity_poly.type
_entity_poly.pdbx_seq_one_letter_code
_entity_poly.pdbx_strand_id
1 'polypeptide(L)' 'MSAYQALYRKYRPQTFDDVSGQAAVTQTLKAQLMSGKMSHAYLFTGSRGTGKTSCAKILAKAVNCLHPDNGNPCNS' A
#
# COMPACT_ATOMS: atom_id res chain seq x y z
N MET A 1 11.23 23.04 14.56
CA MET A 1 11.93 23.39 13.30
C MET A 1 11.43 22.46 12.20
N SER A 2 10.61 22.96 11.27
CA SER A 2 10.18 22.15 10.12
C SER A 2 11.36 22.04 9.16
N ALA A 3 12.07 20.91 9.21
CA ALA A 3 13.13 20.61 8.26
C ALA A 3 12.51 20.44 6.86
N TYR A 4 13.16 20.99 5.84
CA TYR A 4 12.75 20.83 4.43
C TYR A 4 12.54 19.34 4.10
N GLN A 5 11.28 18.96 3.86
CA GLN A 5 10.92 17.60 3.48
C GLN A 5 10.74 17.52 1.97
N ALA A 6 11.54 16.67 1.33
CA ALA A 6 11.43 16.43 -0.10
C ALA A 6 10.00 15.95 -0.48
N LEU A 7 9.46 16.50 -1.57
CA LEU A 7 8.07 16.26 -2.00
C LEU A 7 7.75 14.77 -2.17
N TYR A 8 8.67 13.99 -2.75
CA TYR A 8 8.46 12.55 -2.95
C TYR A 8 8.34 11.76 -1.64
N ARG A 9 8.87 12.29 -0.52
CA ARG A 9 8.69 11.70 0.81
C ARG A 9 7.38 12.14 1.42
N LYS A 10 7.01 13.42 1.24
CA LYS A 10 5.76 13.99 1.74
C LYS A 10 4.54 13.32 1.11
N TYR A 11 4.58 13.07 -0.19
CA TYR A 11 3.47 12.49 -0.96
C TYR A 11 3.62 11.00 -1.23
N ARG A 12 4.47 10.30 -0.46
CA ARG A 12 4.60 8.86 -0.63
C ARG A 12 3.29 8.19 -0.15
N PRO A 13 2.60 7.41 -0.99
CA PRO A 13 1.36 6.73 -0.63
C PRO A 13 1.49 5.95 0.69
N GLN A 14 0.54 6.12 1.60
CA GLN A 14 0.48 5.40 2.87
C GLN A 14 -0.63 4.34 2.87
N THR A 15 -1.70 4.60 2.14
CA THR A 15 -2.82 3.68 1.93
C THR A 15 -2.92 3.25 0.47
N PHE A 16 -3.76 2.25 0.19
CA PHE A 16 -4.03 1.83 -1.17
C PHE A 16 -4.83 2.87 -1.98
N ASP A 17 -5.55 3.77 -1.30
CA ASP A 17 -6.32 4.85 -1.95
C ASP A 17 -5.42 5.98 -2.44
N ASP A 18 -4.25 6.16 -1.82
CA ASP A 18 -3.26 7.15 -2.24
C ASP A 18 -2.49 6.72 -3.51
N VAL A 19 -2.65 5.46 -3.95
CA VAL A 19 -1.93 4.92 -5.10
C VAL A 19 -2.66 5.30 -6.39
N SER A 20 -2.04 6.16 -7.20
CA SER A 20 -2.61 6.60 -8.47
C SER A 20 -2.38 5.59 -9.61
N GLY A 21 -3.41 5.40 -10.44
CA GLY A 21 -3.33 4.68 -11.71
C GLY A 21 -3.28 3.15 -11.64
N GLN A 22 -3.38 2.55 -10.44
CA GLN A 22 -3.28 1.09 -10.23
C GLN A 22 -4.52 0.49 -9.56
N ALA A 23 -5.71 0.99 -9.92
CA ALA A 23 -6.99 0.65 -9.27
C ALA A 23 -7.29 -0.86 -9.23
N ALA A 24 -7.04 -1.58 -10.33
CA ALA A 24 -7.28 -3.02 -10.39
C ALA A 24 -6.42 -3.80 -9.37
N VAL A 25 -5.17 -3.40 -9.18
CA VAL A 25 -4.25 -4.04 -8.24
C VAL A 25 -4.63 -3.70 -6.81
N THR A 26 -4.86 -2.41 -6.52
CA THR A 26 -5.20 -1.95 -5.16
C THR A 26 -6.52 -2.53 -4.69
N GLN A 27 -7.54 -2.60 -5.55
CA GLN A 27 -8.84 -3.20 -5.23
C GLN A 27 -8.72 -4.70 -4.96
N THR A 28 -7.95 -5.43 -5.76
CA THR A 28 -7.73 -6.87 -5.54
C THR A 28 -7.06 -7.14 -4.20
N LEU A 29 -6.00 -6.38 -3.87
CA LEU A 29 -5.30 -6.51 -2.59
C LEU A 29 -6.20 -6.16 -1.40
N LYS A 30 -7.01 -5.09 -1.50
CA LYS A 30 -8.01 -4.74 -0.47
C LYS A 30 -9.01 -5.88 -0.26
N ALA A 31 -9.56 -6.43 -1.34
CA ALA A 31 -10.52 -7.54 -1.26
C ALA A 31 -9.91 -8.80 -0.62
N GLN A 32 -8.64 -9.12 -0.94
CA GLN A 32 -7.92 -10.23 -0.32
C GLN A 32 -7.72 -10.03 1.19
N LEU A 33 -7.34 -8.82 1.60
CA LEU A 33 -7.21 -8.46 3.02
C LEU A 33 -8.54 -8.56 3.76
N MET A 34 -9.61 -8.00 3.20
CA MET A 34 -10.95 -8.04 3.80
C MET A 34 -11.52 -9.45 3.91
N SER A 35 -11.23 -10.31 2.93
CA SER A 35 -11.69 -11.71 2.92
C SER A 35 -10.80 -12.64 3.73
N GLY A 36 -9.65 -12.17 4.23
CA GLY A 36 -8.64 -13.00 4.91
C GLY A 36 -7.94 -14.02 4.00
N LYS A 37 -8.15 -13.96 2.68
CA LYS A 37 -7.62 -14.92 1.70
C LYS A 37 -6.28 -14.43 1.13
N MET A 38 -5.27 -14.37 1.98
CA MET A 38 -3.92 -13.94 1.60
C MET A 38 -3.12 -15.08 0.97
N SER A 39 -2.34 -14.76 -0.05
CA SER A 39 -1.39 -15.71 -0.66
C SER A 39 -0.09 -15.77 0.14
N HIS A 40 0.62 -16.90 0.03
CA HIS A 40 1.91 -17.09 0.70
C HIS A 40 2.99 -16.10 0.20
N ALA A 41 2.94 -15.74 -1.09
CA ALA A 41 3.90 -14.84 -1.70
C ALA A 41 3.24 -13.94 -2.76
N TYR A 42 3.78 -12.73 -2.92
CA TYR A 42 3.34 -11.73 -3.89
C TYR A 42 4.51 -11.27 -4.74
N LEU A 43 4.38 -11.32 -6.07
CA LEU A 43 5.37 -10.83 -7.01
C LEU A 43 4.86 -9.54 -7.69
N PHE A 44 5.48 -8.41 -7.37
CA PHE A 44 5.18 -7.14 -8.02
C PHE A 44 6.14 -6.90 -9.19
N THR A 45 5.61 -6.84 -10.41
CA THR A 45 6.39 -6.66 -11.66
C THR A 45 6.08 -5.31 -12.34
N GLY A 46 6.97 -4.84 -13.23
CA GLY A 46 6.82 -3.59 -13.97
C GLY A 46 8.07 -2.69 -13.99
N SER A 47 8.04 -1.61 -14.76
CA SER A 47 9.16 -0.68 -14.96
C SER A 47 9.55 0.11 -13.70
N ARG A 48 10.75 0.68 -13.66
CA ARG A 48 11.24 1.45 -12.49
C ARG A 48 10.32 2.66 -12.24
N GLY A 49 9.97 2.90 -10.97
CA GLY A 49 9.15 4.05 -10.57
C GLY A 49 7.64 3.81 -10.52
N THR A 50 7.14 2.65 -10.96
CA THR A 50 5.68 2.34 -10.99
C THR A 50 5.05 2.00 -9.63
N GLY A 51 5.68 2.36 -8.52
CA GLY A 51 5.07 2.17 -7.19
C GLY A 51 5.12 0.74 -6.61
N LYS A 52 5.73 -0.24 -7.28
CA LYS A 52 5.83 -1.65 -6.81
C LYS A 52 6.23 -1.80 -5.34
N THR A 53 7.38 -1.22 -4.97
CA THR A 53 7.89 -1.28 -3.59
C THR A 53 7.00 -0.50 -2.62
N SER A 54 6.31 0.55 -3.08
CA SER A 54 5.37 1.29 -2.24
C SER A 54 4.12 0.46 -1.95
N CYS A 55 3.51 -0.18 -2.97
CA CYS A 55 2.38 -1.09 -2.78
C CYS A 55 2.72 -2.28 -1.87
N ALA A 56 3.90 -2.88 -2.05
CA ALA A 56 4.38 -3.95 -1.18
C ALA A 56 4.48 -3.51 0.30
N LYS A 57 4.94 -2.28 0.55
CA LYS A 57 5.01 -1.71 1.91
C LYS A 57 3.63 -1.45 2.49
N ILE A 58 2.68 -0.93 1.71
CA ILE A 58 1.30 -0.72 2.14
C ILE A 58 0.66 -2.06 2.52
N LEU A 59 0.84 -3.09 1.67
CA LEU A 59 0.34 -4.44 1.95
C LEU A 59 0.93 -5.01 3.25
N ALA A 60 2.25 -4.89 3.44
CA ALA A 60 2.89 -5.36 4.68
C ALA A 60 2.35 -4.64 5.92
N LYS A 61 2.14 -3.32 5.84
CA LYS A 61 1.49 -2.56 6.93
C LYS A 61 0.06 -3.03 7.18
N ALA A 62 -0.69 -3.32 6.13
CA ALA A 62 -2.10 -3.72 6.24
C ALA A 62 -2.24 -5.12 6.85
N VAL A 63 -1.37 -6.07 6.46
CA VAL A 63 -1.32 -7.42 7.05
C VAL A 63 -0.99 -7.39 8.54
N ASN A 64 -0.07 -6.50 8.95
CA ASN A 64 0.34 -6.39 10.35
C ASN A 64 -0.59 -5.49 11.20
N CYS A 65 -1.61 -4.90 10.59
CA CYS A 65 -2.50 -3.99 11.29
C CYS A 65 -3.55 -4.76 12.09
N LEU A 66 -3.71 -4.42 13.37
CA LEU A 66 -4.72 -5.02 14.26
C LEU A 66 -6.13 -4.47 14.02
N HIS A 67 -6.22 -3.23 13.51
CA HIS A 67 -7.47 -2.53 13.23
C HIS A 67 -7.48 -1.98 11.81
N PRO A 68 -7.54 -2.86 10.79
CA PRO A 68 -7.59 -2.41 9.40
C PRO A 68 -8.94 -1.76 9.10
N ASP A 69 -8.92 -0.68 8.32
CA ASP A 69 -10.13 0.01 7.85
C ASP A 69 -10.30 -0.24 6.35
N ASN A 70 -11.34 -0.99 5.98
CA ASN A 70 -11.68 -1.30 4.59
C ASN A 70 -10.49 -1.82 3.73
N GLY A 71 -9.65 -2.67 4.34
CA GLY A 71 -8.45 -3.23 3.71
C GLY A 71 -7.24 -2.28 3.65
N ASN A 72 -7.32 -1.08 4.24
CA ASN A 72 -6.18 -0.18 4.42
C ASN A 72 -5.46 -0.41 5.76
N PRO A 73 -4.17 -0.06 5.84
CA PRO A 73 -3.41 -0.09 7.09
C PRO A 73 -3.86 1.01 8.07
N CYS A 74 -3.73 0.74 9.38
CA CYS A 74 -4.02 1.67 10.47
C CYS A 74 -3.09 2.88 10.57
N ASN A 75 -2.00 2.91 9.80
CA ASN A 75 -1.03 4.02 9.73
C ASN A 75 -0.52 4.58 11.08
N SER A 76 -0.60 3.78 12.14
CA SER A 76 0.01 4.03 13.45
C SER A 76 1.53 4.07 13.39
#